data_AF-A0A2E3U7E2-F1
#
_entry.id   AF-A0A2E3U7E2-F1
#
_cell.length_a   1.000
_cell.length_b   1.000
_cell.length_c   1.000
_cell.angle_alpha   90.00
_cell.angle_beta   90.00
_cell.angle_gamma   90.00
#
_symmetry.space_group_name_H-M   'P 1'
#
loop_
_entity.id
_entity.type
_entity.pdbx_description
1 polymer ?
#
loop_
_entity_poly.entity_id
_entity_poly.type
_entity_poly.pdbx_seq_one_letter_code
_entity_poly.pdbx_strand_id
1 'polypeptide(L)' 'MGQVTIYLEDEIEKKMNAAVKSAQISKSKWIAQLVQDKVANDWPQSIVDMAGSWSDFPSIDDIRATHTEDAPRETF' A
#
# COMPACT_ATOMS: atom_id res chain seq x y z
N MET A 1 24.01 16.29 -1.08
CA MET A 1 23.04 15.29 -1.57
C MET A 1 23.83 14.11 -2.12
N GLY A 2 23.43 12.88 -1.83
CA GLY A 2 24.09 11.68 -2.38
C GLY A 2 23.68 11.45 -3.83
N GLN A 3 24.64 11.09 -4.69
CA GLN A 3 24.39 10.62 -6.05
C GLN A 3 24.56 9.10 -6.08
N VAL A 4 23.63 8.41 -6.74
CA VAL A 4 23.68 6.95 -6.90
C VAL A 4 23.65 6.63 -8.40
N THR A 5 24.55 5.76 -8.84
CA THR A 5 24.53 5.15 -10.17
C THR A 5 24.19 3.67 -9.99
N ILE A 6 23.15 3.20 -10.66
CA ILE A 6 22.69 1.80 -10.59
C ILE A 6 22.61 1.21 -11.99
N TYR A 7 22.89 -0.08 -12.09
CA TYR A 7 22.60 -0.86 -13.29
C TYR A 7 21.15 -1.35 -13.22
N LEU A 8 20.44 -1.22 -14.34
CA LEU A 8 19.07 -1.68 -14.52
C LEU A 8 19.05 -2.58 -15.75
N GLU A 9 18.43 -3.74 -15.63
CA GLU A 9 18.14 -4.56 -16.80
C GLU A 9 17.15 -3.84 -17.72
N ASP A 10 17.27 -4.05 -19.03
CA ASP A 10 16.47 -3.36 -20.05
C ASP A 10 14.96 -3.47 -19.81
N GLU A 11 14.49 -4.62 -19.32
CA GLU A 11 13.07 -4.82 -19.00
C GLU A 11 12.59 -3.96 -17.84
N ILE A 12 13.44 -3.81 -16.81
CA ILE A 12 13.14 -2.97 -15.64
C ILE A 12 13.17 -1.50 -16.05
N GLU A 13 14.12 -1.09 -16.90
CA GLU A 13 14.16 0.28 -17.39
C GLU A 13 12.91 0.63 -18.21
N LYS A 14 12.44 -0.29 -19.07
CA LYS A 14 11.19 -0.12 -19.81
C LYS A 14 9.98 0.09 -18.89
N LYS A 15 9.85 -0.74 -17.84
CA LYS A 15 8.78 -0.61 -16.83
C LYS A 15 8.86 0.72 -16.08
N MET A 16 10.06 1.13 -15.66
CA MET A 16 10.28 2.44 -15.04
C MET A 16 9.85 3.57 -16.00
N ASN A 17 10.29 3.54 -17.26
CA ASN A 17 9.96 4.57 -18.24
C ASN A 17 8.44 4.69 -18.47
N ALA A 18 7.72 3.57 -18.48
CA ALA A 18 6.26 3.57 -18.57
C ALA A 18 5.59 4.17 -17.32
N ALA A 19 6.02 3.77 -16.12
CA ALA A 19 5.49 4.28 -14.86
C ALA A 19 5.72 5.79 -14.70
N VAL A 20 6.92 6.25 -15.01
CA VAL A 20 7.31 7.68 -14.94
C VAL A 20 6.48 8.52 -15.90
N LYS A 21 6.22 8.03 -17.13
CA LYS A 21 5.31 8.69 -18.09
C LYS A 21 3.88 8.73 -17.58
N SER A 22 3.36 7.64 -17.02
CA SER A 22 2.00 7.60 -16.48
C SER A 22 1.81 8.55 -15.29
N ALA A 23 2.82 8.67 -14.44
CA ALA A 23 2.79 9.50 -13.24
C ALA A 23 3.19 10.97 -13.48
N GLN A 24 3.67 11.32 -14.68
CA GLN A 24 4.12 12.67 -15.04
C GLN A 24 5.18 13.25 -14.09
N ILE A 25 6.09 12.40 -13.60
CA ILE A 25 7.21 12.81 -12.73
C ILE A 25 8.56 12.48 -13.40
N SER A 26 9.68 12.88 -12.79
CA SER A 26 11.01 12.52 -13.29
C SER A 26 11.46 11.14 -12.78
N LYS A 27 12.38 10.48 -13.51
CA LYS A 27 12.97 9.20 -13.10
C LYS A 27 13.56 9.26 -11.68
N SER A 28 14.34 10.31 -11.39
CA SER A 28 14.98 10.50 -10.07
C SER A 28 13.94 10.66 -8.95
N LYS A 29 12.86 11.41 -9.20
CA LYS A 29 11.77 11.58 -8.21
C LYS A 29 11.04 10.25 -7.97
N TRP A 30 10.77 9.49 -9.04
CA TRP A 30 10.13 8.19 -8.95
C TRP A 30 10.98 7.18 -8.15
N ILE A 31 12.30 7.11 -8.40
CA ILE A 31 13.22 6.25 -7.63
C ILE A 31 13.28 6.69 -6.16
N ALA A 32 13.36 8.00 -5.88
CA ALA A 32 13.37 8.49 -4.51
C ALA A 32 12.09 8.12 -3.75
N GLN A 33 10.92 8.24 -4.39
CA GLN A 33 9.64 7.79 -3.84
C GLN A 33 9.62 6.28 -3.62
N LEU A 34 10.09 5.49 -4.59
CA LEU A 34 10.15 4.03 -4.45
C LEU A 34 11.01 3.61 -3.24
N VAL A 35 12.14 4.28 -3.01
CA VAL A 35 12.97 4.03 -1.82
C VAL A 35 12.20 4.41 -0.56
N GLN A 36 11.57 5.59 -0.51
CA GLN A 36 10.78 6.05 0.62
C GLN A 36 9.64 5.07 0.96
N ASP A 37 8.90 4.61 -0.06
CA ASP A 37 7.79 3.66 0.09
C ASP A 37 8.27 2.29 0.55
N LYS A 38 9.48 1.86 0.14
CA LYS A 38 10.05 0.56 0.55
C LYS A 38 10.63 0.55 1.94
N VAL A 39 11.03 1.70 2.47
CA VAL A 39 11.51 1.82 3.87
C VAL A 39 10.42 2.28 4.83
N ALA A 40 9.25 2.66 4.31
CA ALA A 40 8.09 2.98 5.14
C ALA A 40 7.66 1.73 5.92
N ASN A 41 7.71 1.83 7.26
CA ASN A 41 7.25 0.77 8.16
C ASN A 41 5.82 1.02 8.65
N ASP A 42 5.28 2.20 8.37
CA ASP A 42 3.97 2.64 8.82
C ASP A 42 3.01 2.79 7.64
N TRP A 43 1.72 2.67 7.93
CA TRP A 43 0.68 2.92 6.95
C TRP A 43 0.69 4.40 6.53
N PRO A 44 0.49 4.72 5.24
CA PRO A 44 0.30 6.10 4.82
C PRO A 44 -0.84 6.75 5.61
N GLN A 45 -0.66 8.02 5.99
CA GLN A 45 -1.65 8.74 6.79
C GLN A 45 -3.03 8.75 6.12
N SER A 46 -3.08 8.83 4.79
CA SER A 46 -4.32 8.73 4.03
C SER A 46 -5.11 7.44 4.26
N ILE A 47 -4.44 6.33 4.55
CA ILE A 47 -5.09 5.05 4.87
C ILE A 47 -5.53 5.03 6.34
N VAL A 48 -4.70 5.56 7.24
CA VAL A 48 -5.05 5.69 8.66
C VAL A 48 -6.29 6.56 8.83
N ASP A 49 -6.38 7.67 8.08
CA ASP A 49 -7.51 8.62 8.13
C ASP A 49 -8.80 8.02 7.55
N MET A 50 -8.71 6.99 6.72
CA MET A 50 -9.89 6.26 6.22
C MET A 50 -10.48 5.32 7.28
N ALA A 51 -9.72 4.94 8.31
CA ALA A 51 -10.23 4.09 9.37
C ALA A 51 -11.34 4.82 10.14
N GLY A 52 -12.58 4.33 10.02
CA GLY A 52 -13.75 4.95 10.64
C GLY A 52 -14.35 6.13 9.86
N SER A 53 -13.90 6.39 8.62
CA SER A 53 -14.49 7.44 7.77
C SER A 53 -15.81 7.01 7.11
N TRP A 54 -16.23 5.76 7.27
CA TRP A 54 -17.49 5.25 6.71
C TRP A 54 -18.68 5.72 7.55
N SER A 55 -19.56 6.50 6.91
CA SER A 55 -20.75 7.07 7.54
C SER A 55 -21.85 6.05 7.83
N ASP A 56 -21.82 4.92 7.15
CA ASP A 56 -22.83 3.85 7.15
C ASP A 56 -22.31 2.54 7.75
N PHE A 57 -21.21 2.60 8.51
CA PHE A 57 -20.68 1.40 9.16
C PHE A 57 -21.62 0.91 10.27
N PRO A 58 -22.02 -0.38 10.28
CA PRO A 58 -22.95 -0.92 11.27
C PRO A 58 -22.39 -0.83 12.68
N SER A 59 -23.26 -0.71 13.67
CA SER A 59 -22.83 -0.72 15.06
C SER A 59 -22.27 -2.07 15.46
N ILE A 60 -21.48 -2.12 16.54
CA ILE A 60 -20.93 -3.37 17.05
C ILE A 60 -22.04 -4.37 17.43
N ASP A 61 -23.20 -3.86 17.86
CA ASP A 61 -24.36 -4.67 18.23
C ASP A 61 -25.04 -5.24 16.97
N ASP A 62 -25.16 -4.45 15.89
CA ASP A 62 -25.69 -4.91 14.59
C ASP A 62 -24.81 -6.01 13.99
N ILE A 63 -23.48 -5.85 14.08
CA ILE A 63 -22.51 -6.84 13.60
C ILE A 63 -22.69 -8.14 14.40
N ARG A 64 -22.72 -8.05 15.75
CA ARG A 64 -22.83 -9.21 16.64
C ARG A 64 -24.18 -9.91 16.58
N ALA A 65 -25.24 -9.22 16.18
CA ALA A 65 -26.59 -9.80 16.05
C ALA A 65 -26.66 -10.95 15.02
N THR A 66 -25.69 -11.05 14.12
CA THR A 66 -25.66 -12.07 13.05
C THR A 66 -24.60 -13.16 13.22
N HIS A 67 -23.89 -13.18 14.36
CA HIS A 67 -22.90 -14.23 14.61
C HIS A 67 -23.57 -15.59 14.89
N THR A 68 -23.28 -16.56 14.02
CA THR A 68 -23.48 -17.98 14.26
C THR A 68 -22.40 -18.48 15.24
N GLU A 69 -22.65 -19.59 15.96
CA GLU A 69 -21.63 -20.21 16.82
C GLU A 69 -20.32 -20.45 16.06
N ASP A 70 -19.20 -20.11 16.70
CA ASP A 70 -17.86 -20.36 16.16
C ASP A 70 -17.70 -21.85 15.83
N ALA A 71 -17.18 -22.15 14.64
CA ALA A 71 -16.86 -23.52 14.28
C ALA A 71 -15.80 -24.08 15.24
N PRO A 72 -15.92 -25.35 15.66
CA PRO A 72 -14.90 -25.96 16.50
C PRO A 72 -13.55 -25.97 15.77
N ARG A 73 -12.47 -25.74 16.53
CA ARG A 73 -11.11 -25.84 16.00
C ARG A 73 -10.88 -27.24 15.42
N GLU A 74 -10.22 -27.30 14.27
CA GLU A 74 -9.88 -28.60 13.64
C GLU A 74 -9.05 -29.48 14.58
N THR A 75 -9.40 -30.77 14.61
CA THR A 75 -8.68 -31.78 15.37
C THR A 75 -7.41 -32.21 14.63
N PHE A 76 -6.30 -32.34 15.35
CA PHE A 76 -5.02 -32.83 14.83
C PHE A 76 -5.05 -34.31 14.44
#